data_AF-A0A958SM53-F1
#
_entry.id   AF-A0A958SM53-F1
#
_cell.length_a   1.000
_cell.length_b   1.000
_cell.length_c   1.000
_cell.angle_alpha   90.00
_cell.angle_beta   90.00
_cell.angle_gamma   90.00
#
_symmetry.space_group_name_H-M   'P 1'
#
loop_
_entity.id
_entity.type
_entity.pdbx_description
1 polymer ?
#
loop_
_entity_poly.entity_id
_entity_poly.type
_entity_poly.pdbx_seq_one_letter_code
_entity_poly.pdbx_strand_id
1 'polypeptide(L)'
;MSDVARIEKFVTKYQELKTEIAKVIVGQDEVVNQILISIFSGGHALLIGVPGLAKTLMVNTIAKTLGLDFKRIQFTPDLMPSDILGSEILDENRQFRFIKGPVFANIILADEINRTPPKTQ
;
A
#
# COMPACT_ATOMS: atom_id res chain seq x y z
N MET A 1 -28.58 -7.28 14.64
CA MET A 1 -28.23 -7.92 13.34
C MET A 1 -27.58 -9.25 13.65
N SER A 2 -28.01 -10.34 13.04
CA SER A 2 -27.31 -11.62 13.19
C SER A 2 -25.98 -11.58 12.46
N ASP A 3 -25.01 -12.40 12.88
CA ASP A 3 -23.72 -12.48 12.21
C ASP A 3 -23.84 -12.96 10.76
N VAL A 4 -24.85 -13.78 10.46
CA VAL A 4 -25.19 -14.20 9.08
C VAL A 4 -25.47 -12.99 8.19
N ALA A 5 -26.31 -12.05 8.63
CA ALA A 5 -26.63 -10.86 7.86
C ALA A 5 -25.41 -9.94 7.65
N ARG A 6 -24.45 -9.93 8.58
CA ARG A 6 -23.20 -9.17 8.43
C ARG A 6 -22.27 -9.82 7.40
N ILE A 7 -22.16 -11.14 7.40
CA ILE A 7 -21.36 -11.90 6.43
C ILE A 7 -21.94 -11.72 5.03
N GLU A 8 -23.26 -11.85 4.85
CA GLU A 8 -23.91 -11.63 3.54
C GLU A 8 -23.61 -10.23 3.00
N LYS A 9 -23.75 -9.20 3.84
CA LYS A 9 -23.44 -7.82 3.47
C LYS A 9 -21.97 -7.63 3.09
N PHE A 10 -21.05 -8.28 3.81
CA PHE A 10 -19.63 -8.26 3.49
C PHE A 10 -19.35 -8.89 2.12
N VAL A 11 -19.94 -10.07 1.83
CA VAL A 11 -19.77 -10.74 0.54
C VAL A 11 -20.26 -9.85 -0.61
N THR A 12 -21.42 -9.21 -0.47
CA THR A 12 -21.91 -8.26 -1.49
C THR A 12 -20.94 -7.11 -1.71
N LYS A 13 -20.46 -6.47 -0.62
CA LYS A 13 -19.51 -5.35 -0.71
C LYS A 13 -18.15 -5.76 -1.29
N TYR A 14 -17.69 -6.97 -1.00
CA TYR A 14 -16.48 -7.52 -1.56
C TYR A 14 -16.58 -7.71 -3.08
N GLN A 15 -17.74 -8.18 -3.58
CA GLN A 15 -17.96 -8.30 -5.02
C GLN A 15 -18.02 -6.93 -5.70
N GLU A 16 -18.73 -5.96 -5.12
CA GLU A 16 -18.77 -4.57 -5.62
C GLU A 16 -17.36 -3.98 -5.72
N LEU A 17 -16.55 -4.14 -4.67
CA LEU A 17 -15.14 -3.71 -4.63
C LEU A 17 -14.35 -4.31 -5.80
N LYS A 18 -14.47 -5.62 -6.02
CA LYS A 18 -13.78 -6.30 -7.12
C LYS A 18 -14.23 -5.80 -8.49
N THR A 19 -15.53 -5.58 -8.67
CA THR A 19 -16.07 -5.02 -9.92
C THR A 19 -15.50 -3.64 -10.21
N GLU A 20 -15.37 -2.77 -9.20
CA GLU A 20 -14.74 -1.45 -9.38
C GLU A 20 -13.26 -1.54 -9.74
N ILE A 21 -12.50 -2.45 -9.11
CA ILE A 21 -11.08 -2.67 -9.44
C ILE A 21 -10.92 -3.18 -10.89
N ALA A 22 -11.80 -4.09 -11.33
CA ALA A 22 -11.76 -4.70 -12.66
C ALA A 22 -12.00 -3.71 -13.81
N LYS A 23 -12.56 -2.52 -13.53
CA LYS A 23 -12.68 -1.44 -14.54
C LYS A 23 -11.33 -0.88 -14.98
N VAL A 24 -10.30 -0.98 -14.14
CA VAL A 24 -8.96 -0.44 -14.40
C VAL A 24 -7.93 -1.56 -14.55
N ILE A 25 -8.05 -2.63 -13.76
CA ILE A 25 -7.10 -3.73 -13.72
C ILE A 25 -7.70 -4.93 -14.46
N VAL A 26 -7.14 -5.25 -15.63
CA VAL A 26 -7.63 -6.32 -16.52
C VAL A 26 -6.71 -7.55 -16.45
N GLY A 27 -7.30 -8.74 -16.32
CA GLY A 27 -6.58 -10.02 -16.42
C GLY A 27 -5.66 -10.35 -15.24
N GLN A 28 -5.90 -9.76 -14.06
CA GLN A 28 -5.08 -9.95 -12.85
C GLN A 28 -5.92 -10.35 -11.63
N ASP A 29 -7.06 -11.02 -11.85
CA ASP A 29 -8.02 -11.37 -10.80
C ASP A 29 -7.41 -12.11 -9.61
N GLU A 30 -6.51 -13.06 -9.87
CA GLU A 30 -5.85 -13.85 -8.83
C GLU A 30 -4.96 -12.97 -7.94
N VAL A 31 -4.13 -12.12 -8.55
CA VAL A 31 -3.23 -11.21 -7.82
C VAL A 31 -4.04 -10.21 -7.00
N VAL A 32 -5.12 -9.67 -7.56
CA VAL A 32 -6.03 -8.77 -6.82
C VAL A 32 -6.62 -9.48 -5.61
N ASN A 33 -7.09 -10.72 -5.75
CA ASN A 33 -7.62 -11.48 -4.61
C ASN A 33 -6.56 -11.69 -3.51
N GLN A 34 -5.33 -12.06 -3.89
CA GLN A 34 -4.24 -12.28 -2.93
C GLN A 34 -3.86 -10.99 -2.18
N ILE A 35 -3.82 -9.85 -2.87
CA ILE A 35 -3.59 -8.54 -2.24
C ILE A 35 -4.72 -8.20 -1.27
N LEU A 36 -5.98 -8.39 -1.65
CA LEU A 36 -7.13 -8.12 -0.78
C LEU A 36 -7.12 -9.00 0.47
N ILE A 37 -6.79 -10.29 0.32
CA ILE A 37 -6.61 -11.23 1.45
C ILE A 37 -5.50 -10.72 2.38
N SER A 38 -4.35 -10.33 1.83
CA SER A 38 -3.24 -9.75 2.63
C SER A 38 -3.70 -8.52 3.41
N ILE A 39 -4.44 -7.60 2.78
CA ILE A 39 -4.92 -6.38 3.44
C ILE A 39 -5.89 -6.73 4.58
N PHE A 40 -6.89 -7.59 4.33
CA PHE A 40 -7.89 -7.93 5.33
C PHE A 40 -7.36 -8.79 6.47
N SER A 41 -6.26 -9.50 6.26
CA SER A 41 -5.55 -10.24 7.31
C SER A 41 -4.52 -9.40 8.07
N GLY A 42 -4.29 -8.13 7.67
CA GLY A 42 -3.24 -7.28 8.23
C GLY A 42 -1.82 -7.73 7.87
N GLY A 43 -1.67 -8.52 6.80
CA GLY A 43 -0.38 -9.00 6.31
C GLY A 43 0.26 -8.10 5.25
N HIS A 44 1.49 -8.45 4.87
CA HIS A 44 2.24 -7.80 3.79
C HIS A 44 2.42 -8.75 2.61
N ALA A 45 2.40 -8.21 1.39
CA ALA A 45 2.54 -8.99 0.16
C ALA A 45 3.82 -8.58 -0.60
N LEU A 46 4.53 -9.56 -1.14
CA LEU A 46 5.68 -9.35 -2.02
C LEU A 46 5.27 -9.56 -3.48
N LEU A 47 5.30 -8.49 -4.27
CA LEU A 47 4.89 -8.51 -5.68
C LEU A 47 6.10 -8.69 -6.61
N ILE A 48 6.36 -9.92 -7.03
CA ILE A 48 7.42 -10.26 -7.98
C ILE A 48 6.87 -10.24 -9.41
N GLY A 49 7.63 -9.69 -10.35
CA GLY A 49 7.22 -9.58 -11.75
C GLY A 49 8.08 -8.58 -12.49
N VAL A 50 8.08 -8.65 -13.82
CA VAL A 50 8.88 -7.76 -14.66
C VAL A 50 8.39 -6.30 -14.59
N PRO A 51 9.26 -5.32 -14.88
CA PRO A 51 8.86 -3.92 -15.01
C PRO A 51 7.73 -3.75 -16.04
N GLY A 52 6.83 -2.80 -15.81
CA GLY A 52 5.74 -2.49 -16.74
C GLY A 52 4.45 -3.30 -16.54
N LEU A 53 4.39 -4.26 -15.62
CA LEU A 53 3.17 -5.02 -15.30
C LEU A 53 2.16 -4.27 -14.41
N ALA A 54 2.14 -2.94 -14.50
CA ALA A 54 1.16 -2.10 -13.83
C ALA A 54 1.03 -2.32 -12.30
N LYS A 55 2.06 -2.85 -11.60
CA LYS A 55 2.03 -3.10 -10.13
C LYS A 55 1.62 -1.85 -9.35
N THR A 56 2.20 -0.71 -9.72
CA THR A 56 1.86 0.59 -9.13
C THR A 56 0.41 0.98 -9.36
N LEU A 57 -0.10 0.79 -10.59
CA LEU A 57 -1.49 1.07 -10.91
C LEU A 57 -2.42 0.14 -10.13
N MET A 58 -2.09 -1.15 -10.04
CA MET A 58 -2.86 -2.16 -9.31
C MET A 58 -3.02 -1.80 -7.84
N VAL A 59 -1.92 -1.59 -7.13
CA VAL A 59 -1.96 -1.28 -5.69
C VAL A 59 -2.63 0.07 -5.43
N ASN A 60 -2.37 1.08 -6.26
CA ASN A 60 -3.02 2.39 -6.15
C ASN A 60 -4.54 2.32 -6.41
N THR A 61 -4.98 1.55 -7.40
CA THR A 61 -6.41 1.33 -7.68
C THR A 61 -7.08 0.66 -6.49
N ILE A 62 -6.49 -0.41 -5.94
CA ILE A 62 -7.02 -1.10 -4.76
C ILE A 62 -7.15 -0.14 -3.57
N ALA A 63 -6.11 0.66 -3.29
CA ALA A 63 -6.13 1.64 -2.21
C ALA A 63 -7.23 2.69 -2.39
N LYS A 64 -7.36 3.25 -3.60
CA LYS A 64 -8.41 4.23 -3.93
C LYS A 64 -9.80 3.66 -3.78
N THR A 65 -10.06 2.45 -4.27
CA THR A 65 -11.38 1.82 -4.18
C THR A 65 -11.76 1.49 -2.73
N LEU A 66 -10.77 1.20 -1.88
CA LEU A 66 -10.97 1.02 -0.44
C LEU A 66 -11.03 2.34 0.36
N GLY A 67 -10.75 3.50 -0.28
CA GLY A 67 -10.68 4.79 0.40
C GLY A 67 -9.49 4.92 1.36
N LEU A 68 -8.38 4.24 1.06
CA LEU A 68 -7.18 4.18 1.89
C LEU A 68 -6.09 5.11 1.39
N ASP A 69 -5.33 5.70 2.31
CA ASP A 69 -4.15 6.50 1.98
C ASP A 69 -3.07 5.61 1.34
N PHE A 70 -2.60 6.02 0.17
CA PHE A 70 -1.56 5.34 -0.60
C PHE A 70 -0.29 6.18 -0.67
N LYS A 71 0.86 5.56 -0.39
CA LYS A 71 2.19 6.11 -0.65
C LYS A 71 3.04 5.12 -1.43
N ARG A 72 3.85 5.65 -2.36
CA ARG A 72 4.88 4.89 -3.06
C ARG A 72 6.24 5.35 -2.57
N ILE A 73 7.09 4.41 -2.18
CA ILE A 73 8.48 4.65 -1.81
C ILE A 73 9.32 3.90 -2.84
N GLN A 74 10.13 4.64 -3.58
CA GLN A 74 11.09 4.07 -4.51
C GLN A 74 12.39 3.80 -3.75
N PHE A 75 12.78 2.53 -3.68
CA PHE A 75 14.02 2.16 -3.01
C PHE A 75 15.20 2.41 -3.95
N THR A 76 16.16 3.19 -3.48
CA THR A 76 17.39 3.56 -4.20
C THR A 76 18.62 3.30 -3.31
N PRO A 77 19.83 3.10 -3.88
CA PRO A 77 21.01 2.76 -3.08
C PRO A 77 21.40 3.76 -2.00
N ASP A 78 20.96 5.02 -2.16
CA ASP A 78 21.21 6.16 -1.29
C ASP A 78 20.10 6.43 -0.27
N LEU A 79 18.97 5.71 -0.35
CA LEU A 79 17.82 5.94 0.53
C LEU A 79 18.20 5.63 2.00
N MET A 80 17.95 6.59 2.89
CA MET A 80 18.22 6.46 4.31
C MET A 80 16.94 6.08 5.09
N PRO A 81 17.05 5.42 6.26
CA PRO A 81 15.89 5.12 7.10
C PRO A 81 15.07 6.38 7.49
N SER A 82 15.74 7.53 7.69
CA SER A 82 15.09 8.81 7.96
C SER A 82 14.21 9.31 6.81
N ASP A 83 14.48 8.91 5.57
CA ASP A 83 13.66 9.28 4.41
C ASP A 83 12.34 8.48 4.37
N ILE A 84 12.30 7.34 5.06
CA ILE A 84 11.12 6.45 5.17
C ILE A 84 10.33 6.76 6.43
N LEU A 85 11.01 6.83 7.58
CA LEU A 85 10.42 7.10 8.88
C LEU A 85 10.08 8.58 9.05
N GLY A 86 10.89 9.48 8.49
CA GLY A 86 10.82 10.91 8.77
C GLY A 86 11.94 11.37 9.68
N SER A 87 11.96 12.68 9.96
CA SER A 87 13.05 13.35 10.68
C SER A 87 12.54 14.44 11.61
N GLU A 88 13.33 14.75 12.62
CA GLU A 88 13.13 15.94 13.43
C GLU A 88 13.78 17.14 12.75
N ILE A 89 13.00 18.20 12.57
CA ILE A 89 13.49 19.47 12.07
C ILE A 89 13.40 20.52 13.18
N LEU A 90 14.32 21.49 13.14
CA LEU A 90 14.21 22.69 13.96
C LEU A 90 13.35 23.71 13.21
N ASP A 91 12.24 24.14 13.81
CA ASP A 91 11.37 25.15 13.20
C ASP A 91 11.90 26.59 13.40
N GLU A 92 11.19 27.57 12.84
CA GLU A 92 11.54 29.00 12.93
C GLU A 92 11.59 29.52 14.39
N ASN A 93 10.90 28.85 15.31
CA ASN A 93 10.86 29.17 16.74
C ASN A 93 11.93 28.44 17.55
N ARG A 94 12.85 27.73 16.88
CA ARG A 94 13.87 26.87 17.52
C ARG A 94 13.26 25.73 18.34
N GLN A 95 12.10 25.23 17.94
CA GLN A 95 11.48 24.03 18.51
C GLN A 95 11.72 22.83 17.59
N PHE A 96 12.02 21.66 18.19
CA PHE A 96 12.12 20.41 17.44
C PHE A 96 10.72 19.90 17.10
N ARG A 97 10.48 19.65 15.82
CA ARG A 97 9.23 19.08 15.30
C ARG A 97 9.53 17.85 14.45
N PHE A 98 8.86 16.75 14.75
CA PHE A 98 8.91 15.55 13.93
C PHE A 98 8.03 15.70 12.68
N ILE A 99 8.63 15.48 11.51
CA ILE A 99 7.94 15.35 10.24
C ILE A 99 7.85 13.87 9.89
N LYS A 100 6.62 13.37 9.78
CA LYS A 100 6.34 11.98 9.39
C LYS A 100 6.81 11.70 7.96
N GLY A 101 7.56 10.62 7.79
CA GLY A 101 7.95 10.11 6.49
C GLY A 101 6.81 9.40 5.73
N PRO A 102 7.08 8.90 4.52
CA PRO A 102 6.10 8.26 3.65
C PRO A 102 5.58 6.92 4.16
N VAL A 103 6.21 6.31 5.18
CA VAL A 103 5.71 5.09 5.83
C VAL A 103 4.40 5.29 6.60
N PHE A 104 4.02 6.55 6.87
CA PHE A 104 2.77 6.85 7.57
C PHE A 104 1.60 6.93 6.58
N ALA A 105 1.17 5.78 6.07
CA ALA A 105 0.01 5.60 5.19
C ALA A 105 -0.71 4.29 5.50
N ASN A 106 -1.91 4.08 4.96
CA ASN A 106 -2.62 2.80 5.09
C ASN A 106 -2.01 1.72 4.20
N ILE A 107 -1.61 2.10 2.97
CA ILE A 107 -0.98 1.21 2.00
C ILE A 107 0.30 1.88 1.49
N ILE A 108 1.39 1.11 1.54
CA ILE A 108 2.70 1.54 1.05
C ILE A 108 3.14 0.56 -0.03
N LEU A 109 3.50 1.10 -1.20
CA LEU A 109 4.23 0.35 -2.22
C LEU A 109 5.73 0.65 -2.08
N ALA A 110 6.47 -0.30 -1.51
CA ALA A 110 7.94 -0.30 -1.51
C ALA A 110 8.44 -0.88 -2.83
N ASP A 111 8.74 0.00 -3.79
CA ASP A 111 9.16 -0.39 -5.13
C ASP A 111 10.67 -0.60 -5.21
N GLU A 112 11.10 -1.66 -5.89
CA GLU A 112 12.51 -2.08 -6.02
C GLU A 112 13.27 -2.21 -4.68
N ILE A 113 12.61 -2.78 -3.66
CA ILE A 113 13.14 -2.93 -2.28
C ILE A 113 14.56 -3.50 -2.21
N ASN A 114 14.90 -4.38 -3.16
CA ASN A 114 16.21 -5.03 -3.30
C ASN A 114 17.36 -4.08 -3.73
N ARG A 115 17.10 -2.80 -4.01
CA ARG A 115 18.11 -1.81 -4.42
C ARG A 115 18.72 -0.99 -3.27
N THR A 116 18.28 -1.20 -2.03
CA THR A 116 18.79 -0.49 -0.86
C THR A 116 19.77 -1.32 -0.03
N PRO A 117 20.60 -0.69 0.83
CA PRO A 117 21.41 -1.40 1.81
C PRO A 117 20.55 -2.14 2.85
N PRO A 118 21.06 -3.23 3.48
CA PRO A 118 20.32 -4.02 4.47
C PRO A 118 19.81 -3.26 5.70
N LYS A 119 20.34 -2.06 5.98
CA LYS A 119 19.89 -1.23 7.10
C LYS A 119 18.60 -0.46 6.79
N THR A 120 18.30 -0.24 5.51
CA THR A 120 17.12 0.50 5.04
C THR A 120 15.99 -0.44 4.62
N GLN A 121 16.31 -1.67 4.21
CA GLN A 121 15.35 -2.76 3.97
C GLN A 121 14.65 -3.16 5.27
#